data_AF-A0A820F6V3-F1
#
_entry.id   AF-A0A820F6V3-F1
#
_cell.length_a   1.000
_cell.length_b   1.000
_cell.length_c   1.000
_cell.angle_alpha   90.00
_cell.angle_beta   90.00
_cell.angle_gamma   90.00
#
_symmetry.space_group_name_H-M   'P 1'
#
loop_
_entity.id
_entity.type
_entity.pdbx_description
1 polymer ?
#
loop_
_entity_poly.entity_id
_entity_poly.type
_entity_poly.pdbx_seq_one_letter_code
_entity_poly.pdbx_strand_id
1 'polypeptide(L)'
;MDVKIGALSNLRKTDWDDQLPFVTYKKNASIHSATRQLPFEMMYGRLPILPFDHQDDNVTLSYDSTYVNKLNQFLSKLNEQAKINIIRNQERYNNAMI
;
A
#
# COMPACT_ATOMS: atom_id res chain seq x y z
N MET A 1 -8.49 9.50 -0.80
CA MET A 1 -7.95 10.88 -0.69
C MET A 1 -7.64 11.32 -2.10
N ASP A 2 -8.57 12.05 -2.72
CA ASP A 2 -8.48 12.48 -4.12
C ASP A 2 -7.69 13.79 -4.23
N VAL A 3 -6.37 13.69 -4.03
CA VAL A 3 -5.50 14.75 -4.54
C VAL A 3 -5.57 14.64 -6.06
N LYS A 4 -6.14 15.65 -6.73
CA LYS A 4 -6.14 15.71 -8.19
C LYS A 4 -4.68 15.59 -8.64
N ILE A 5 -4.34 14.49 -9.30
CA ILE A 5 -2.97 14.17 -9.72
C ILE A 5 -2.36 15.33 -10.52
N GLY A 6 -3.18 16.03 -11.30
CA GLY A 6 -2.76 17.24 -12.03
C GLY A 6 -2.27 18.39 -11.14
N ALA A 7 -2.59 18.44 -9.85
CA ALA A 7 -2.08 19.45 -8.93
C ALA A 7 -0.61 19.23 -8.52
N LEU A 8 -0.08 18.02 -8.72
CA LEU A 8 1.33 17.68 -8.41
C LEU A 8 2.28 18.06 -9.53
N SER A 9 1.76 18.28 -10.74
CA SER A 9 2.56 18.69 -11.89
C SER A 9 2.64 20.22 -11.97
N ASN A 10 3.75 20.72 -12.49
CA ASN A 10 4.01 22.13 -12.71
C ASN A 10 2.89 22.84 -13.51
N LEU A 11 2.92 24.16 -13.55
CA LEU A 11 1.90 24.98 -14.23
C LEU A 11 1.72 24.61 -15.70
N ARG A 12 2.79 24.16 -16.37
CA ARG A 12 2.82 23.82 -17.80
C ARG A 12 2.52 22.35 -18.09
N LYS A 13 2.35 21.51 -17.07
CA LYS A 13 2.13 20.06 -17.17
C LYS A 13 3.24 19.28 -17.89
N THR A 14 4.50 19.69 -17.73
CA THR A 14 5.63 19.11 -18.47
C THR A 14 6.53 18.21 -17.62
N ASP A 15 6.33 18.15 -16.31
CA ASP A 15 7.17 17.43 -15.34
C ASP A 15 6.52 16.12 -14.86
N TRP A 16 5.53 15.59 -15.61
CA TRP A 16 4.75 14.43 -15.16
C TRP A 16 5.63 13.19 -14.90
N ASP A 17 6.63 12.97 -15.75
CA ASP A 17 7.55 11.84 -15.61
C ASP A 17 8.35 11.92 -14.29
N ASP A 18 8.67 13.14 -13.83
CA ASP A 18 9.34 13.36 -12.55
C ASP A 18 8.41 13.15 -11.35
N GLN A 19 7.11 13.42 -11.52
CA GLN A 19 6.11 13.26 -10.45
C GLN A 19 5.62 11.82 -10.30
N LEU A 20 5.73 11.00 -11.35
CA LEU A 20 5.18 9.64 -11.40
C LEU A 20 5.68 8.72 -10.27
N PRO A 21 6.98 8.70 -9.90
CA PRO A 21 7.46 7.88 -8.79
C PRO A 21 6.79 8.24 -7.45
N PHE A 22 6.56 9.53 -7.18
CA PHE A 22 5.93 9.99 -5.93
C PHE A 22 4.47 9.58 -5.85
N VAL A 23 3.73 9.72 -6.96
CA VAL A 23 2.33 9.28 -7.05
C VAL A 23 2.24 7.77 -6.87
N THR A 24 3.12 7.02 -7.51
CA THR A 24 3.19 5.55 -7.40
C THR A 24 3.49 5.12 -5.98
N TYR A 25 4.50 5.72 -5.35
CA TYR A 25 4.81 5.48 -3.94
C TYR A 25 3.61 5.76 -3.06
N LYS A 26 2.99 6.94 -3.18
CA LYS A 26 1.82 7.31 -2.38
C LYS A 26 0.66 6.33 -2.58
N LYS A 27 0.40 5.89 -3.82
CA LYS A 27 -0.65 4.92 -4.13
C LYS A 27 -0.40 3.56 -3.45
N ASN A 28 0.86 3.11 -3.41
CA ASN A 28 1.25 1.84 -2.78
C ASN A 28 1.40 1.93 -1.25
N ALA A 29 1.75 3.12 -0.75
CA ALA A 29 1.98 3.42 0.66
C ALA A 29 0.76 4.07 1.36
N SER A 30 -0.41 4.10 0.71
CA SER A 30 -1.67 4.55 1.32
C SER A 30 -2.70 3.42 1.37
N ILE A 31 -3.62 3.51 2.33
CA ILE A 31 -4.75 2.59 2.42
C ILE A 31 -5.60 2.68 1.15
N HIS A 32 -5.73 1.58 0.44
CA HIS A 32 -6.56 1.48 -0.76
C HIS A 32 -8.03 1.35 -0.38
N SER A 33 -8.92 2.06 -1.07
CA SER A 33 -10.35 2.15 -0.70
C SER A 33 -11.09 0.81 -0.76
N ALA A 34 -10.78 -0.01 -1.77
CA ALA A 34 -11.45 -1.30 -1.99
C ALA A 34 -10.98 -2.40 -1.02
N THR A 35 -9.67 -2.50 -0.77
CA THR A 35 -9.10 -3.55 0.08
C THR A 35 -9.05 -3.14 1.54
N ARG A 36 -9.06 -1.83 1.83
CA ARG A 36 -8.78 -1.22 3.15
C ARG A 36 -7.42 -1.62 3.72
N GLN A 37 -6.48 -1.93 2.84
CA GLN A 37 -5.10 -2.33 3.16
C GLN A 37 -4.11 -1.49 2.37
N LEU A 38 -2.84 -1.49 2.78
CA LEU A 38 -1.72 -0.90 2.03
C LEU A 38 -1.28 -1.87 0.92
N PRO A 39 -1.33 -1.48 -0.38
CA PRO A 39 -0.89 -2.36 -1.46
C PRO A 39 0.56 -2.84 -1.31
N PHE A 40 1.47 -1.98 -0.84
CA PHE A 40 2.86 -2.35 -0.59
C PHE A 40 2.97 -3.45 0.47
N GLU A 41 2.24 -3.33 1.57
CA GLU A 41 2.26 -4.31 2.65
C GLU A 41 1.65 -5.64 2.24
N MET A 42 0.59 -5.62 1.42
CA MET A 42 0.02 -6.84 0.85
C MET A 42 0.99 -7.59 -0.08
N MET A 43 1.90 -6.87 -0.75
CA MET A 43 2.86 -7.47 -1.68
C MET A 43 4.14 -7.94 -0.98
N TYR A 44 4.62 -7.19 0.01
CA TYR A 44 5.93 -7.42 0.63
C TYR A 44 5.86 -7.87 2.09
N GLY A 45 4.68 -7.87 2.72
CA GLY A 45 4.49 -8.27 4.12
C GLY A 45 5.17 -7.36 5.14
N ARG A 46 5.53 -6.13 4.73
CA ARG A 46 6.11 -5.08 5.56
C ARG A 46 5.65 -3.72 5.10
N LEU A 47 5.76 -2.73 5.97
CA LEU A 47 5.52 -1.33 5.60
C LEU A 47 6.64 -0.79 4.69
N PRO A 48 6.32 0.17 3.80
CA PRO A 48 7.35 0.88 3.07
C PRO A 48 8.22 1.69 4.04
N ILE A 49 9.53 1.66 3.81
CA ILE A 49 10.54 2.36 4.62
C ILE A 49 11.25 3.34 3.70
N LEU A 50 11.33 4.61 4.10
CA LEU A 50 12.04 5.64 3.35
C LEU A 50 13.51 5.69 3.77
N PRO A 51 14.42 6.18 2.90
CA PRO A 51 15.85 6.22 3.22
C PRO A 51 16.18 6.95 4.53
N PHE A 52 15.40 7.97 4.90
CA PHE A 52 15.59 8.73 6.13
C PHE A 52 14.94 8.09 7.37
N ASP A 53 14.11 7.06 7.20
CA ASP A 53 13.57 6.26 8.31
C ASP A 53 14.62 5.25 8.82
N HIS A 54 15.66 4.96 8.03
CA HIS A 54 16.82 4.19 8.47
C HIS A 54 17.72 5.07 9.33
N GLN A 55 17.47 5.09 10.64
CA GLN A 55 18.27 5.86 11.61
C GLN A 55 19.21 5.02 12.46
N ASP A 56 19.22 3.69 12.30
CA ASP A 56 19.99 2.80 13.16
C ASP A 56 21.17 2.16 12.41
N ASP A 57 22.38 2.63 12.71
CA ASP A 57 23.64 2.07 12.21
C ASP A 57 23.94 0.69 12.83
N ASN A 58 23.22 0.29 13.89
CA ASN A 58 23.47 -0.93 14.66
C ASN A 58 22.41 -2.01 14.43
N VAL A 59 22.14 -2.35 13.16
CA VAL A 59 21.24 -3.46 12.83
C VAL A 59 21.90 -4.79 13.22
N THR A 60 21.47 -5.37 14.35
CA THR A 60 21.82 -6.74 14.69
C THR A 60 20.96 -7.69 13.88
N LEU A 61 21.56 -8.41 12.93
CA LEU A 61 20.88 -9.46 12.17
C LEU A 61 20.66 -10.67 13.09
N SER A 62 19.43 -10.83 13.58
CA SER A 62 19.00 -12.04 14.30
C SER A 62 18.21 -12.95 13.36
N TYR A 63 18.66 -14.20 13.24
CA TYR A 63 17.92 -15.21 12.49
C TYR A 63 16.70 -15.69 13.30
N ASP A 64 15.50 -15.47 12.76
CA ASP A 64 14.27 -16.08 13.26
C ASP A 64 13.86 -17.24 12.34
N SER A 65 14.05 -18.47 12.81
CA SER A 65 13.71 -19.70 12.07
C SER A 65 12.22 -19.82 11.75
N THR A 66 11.36 -19.06 12.45
CA THR A 66 9.91 -19.06 12.27
C THR A 66 9.41 -17.90 11.40
N TYR A 67 10.30 -16.98 10.99
CA TYR A 67 9.95 -15.77 10.24
C TYR A 67 9.11 -16.06 9.00
N VAL A 68 9.53 -17.03 8.19
CA VAL A 68 8.83 -17.41 6.95
C VAL A 68 7.40 -17.86 7.24
N ASN A 69 7.19 -18.64 8.29
CA ASN A 69 5.87 -19.09 8.69
C ASN A 69 4.99 -17.94 9.18
N LYS A 70 5.55 -17.04 10.00
CA LYS A 70 4.85 -15.83 10.47
C LYS A 70 4.45 -14.93 9.30
N LEU A 71 5.36 -14.71 8.36
CA LEU A 71 5.14 -13.92 7.15
C LEU A 71 4.02 -14.52 6.30
N ASN A 72 4.05 -15.84 6.06
CA ASN A 72 3.01 -16.52 5.29
C ASN A 72 1.63 -16.42 5.97
N GLN A 73 1.57 -16.61 7.28
CA GLN A 73 0.32 -16.44 8.04
C GLN A 73 -0.21 -15.00 7.96
N PHE A 74 0.69 -14.02 8.10
CA PHE A 74 0.35 -12.60 8.01
C PHE A 74 -0.21 -12.23 6.62
N LEU A 75 0.50 -12.62 5.55
CA LEU A 75 0.06 -12.36 4.17
C LEU A 75 -1.25 -13.07 3.83
N SER A 76 -1.45 -14.30 4.32
CA SER A 76 -2.70 -15.04 4.14
C SER A 76 -3.88 -14.27 4.75
N LYS A 77 -3.72 -13.82 6.00
CA LYS A 77 -4.73 -13.03 6.71
C LYS A 77 -5.03 -11.69 6.02
N LEU A 78 -4.00 -10.98 5.56
CA LEU A 78 -4.17 -9.73 4.80
C LEU A 78 -4.98 -9.95 3.51
N ASN A 79 -4.66 -11.01 2.77
CA ASN A 79 -5.34 -11.35 1.53
C ASN A 79 -6.81 -11.75 1.76
N GLU A 80 -7.09 -12.53 2.80
CA GLU A 80 -8.45 -12.89 3.18
C GLU A 80 -9.27 -11.64 3.54
N GLN A 81 -8.71 -10.76 4.37
CA GLN A 81 -9.38 -9.53 4.75
C GLN A 81 -9.64 -8.60 3.55
N ALA A 82 -8.69 -8.51 2.62
CA ALA A 82 -8.84 -7.74 1.40
C ALA A 82 -9.98 -8.29 0.52
N LYS A 83 -10.07 -9.62 0.36
CA LYS A 83 -11.17 -10.28 -0.38
C LYS A 83 -12.53 -9.94 0.23
N ILE A 84 -12.67 -10.07 1.54
CA ILE A 84 -13.91 -9.72 2.26
C ILE A 84 -14.30 -8.26 2.00
N ASN A 85 -13.34 -7.34 2.07
CA ASN A 85 -13.61 -5.91 1.87
C ASN A 85 -14.04 -5.60 0.42
N ILE A 86 -13.43 -6.26 -0.57
CA ILE A 86 -13.82 -6.13 -1.98
C ILE A 86 -15.28 -6.60 -2.18
N ILE A 87 -15.63 -7.78 -1.66
CA ILE A 87 -16.99 -8.35 -1.78
C ILE A 87 -18.00 -7.40 -1.14
N ARG A 88 -17.75 -6.95 0.10
CA ARG A 88 -18.63 -5.98 0.78
C ARG A 88 -18.79 -4.68 0.00
N ASN A 89 -17.74 -4.21 -0.66
CA ASN A 89 -17.80 -3.00 -1.47
C ASN A 89 -18.68 -3.23 -2.71
N GLN A 90 -18.54 -4.37 -3.38
CA GLN A 90 -19.40 -4.75 -4.52
C GLN A 90 -20.87 -4.87 -4.13
N GLU A 91 -21.18 -5.53 -3.01
CA GLU A 91 -22.54 -5.63 -2.47
C GLU A 91 -23.15 -4.25 -2.20
N ARG A 92 -22.37 -3.33 -1.61
CA ARG A 92 -22.79 -1.95 -1.37
C ARG A 92 -23.09 -1.19 -2.66
N TYR A 93 -22.26 -1.33 -3.69
CA TYR A 93 -22.52 -0.70 -4.98
C TYR A 93 -23.79 -1.23 -5.63
N ASN A 94 -24.00 -2.56 -5.60
CA ASN A 94 -25.20 -3.17 -6.16
C ASN A 94 -26.47 -2.73 -5.41
N ASN A 95 -26.43 -2.69 -4.08
CA ASN A 95 -27.57 -2.26 -3.26
C ASN A 95 -27.88 -0.76 -3.38
N ALA A 96 -26.92 0.07 -3.78
CA ALA A 96 -27.13 1.51 -3.99
C ALA A 96 -27.69 1.84 -5.39
N MET A 97 -27.71 0.87 -6.31
CA MET A 97 -28.27 0.99 -7.66
C MET A 97 -29.71 0.47 -7.78
N ILE A 98 -30.25 -0.11 -6.71
CA ILE A 98 -31.65 -0.58 -6.57
C ILE A 98 -32.41 0.45 -5.74
#